data_AF-A0A2E0VXA9-F1
#
_entry.id   AF-A0A2E0VXA9-F1
#
_cell.length_a   1.000
_cell.length_b   1.000
_cell.length_c   1.000
_cell.angle_alpha   90.00
_cell.angle_beta   90.00
_cell.angle_gamma   90.00
#
_symmetry.space_group_name_H-M   'P 1'
#
loop_
_entity.id
_entity.type
_entity.pdbx_description
1 polymer ?
#
loop_
_entity_poly.entity_id
_entity_poly.type
_entity_poly.pdbx_seq_one_letter_code
_entity_poly.pdbx_strand_id
1 'polypeptide(L)'
;MKDKKQLNEELKELSPWLLSMKEQDDGFKVPVDYFDRLQDEVLQKVQQPTVASEPAAPNWLDELLERIQALFQPRYRLAYAFAAVLVLVAAIWVMNTQSDAYTNMEAMALEEVPSDELLDYINNHLEDFASEDLIQTRSLNDEGMSLPQLLPSPDDSEIEVYLDEIMHDIDVEDIESFL
;
A
#
# COMPACT_ATOMS: atom_id res chain seq x y z
N MET A 1 38.64 -7.20 28.38
CA MET A 1 39.42 -5.97 28.02
C MET A 1 40.16 -6.12 26.70
N LYS A 2 40.66 -7.32 26.34
CA LYS A 2 41.25 -7.59 25.02
C LYS A 2 40.25 -7.48 23.87
N ASP A 3 39.02 -7.95 24.10
CA ASP A 3 37.97 -8.06 23.07
C ASP A 3 37.50 -6.69 22.57
N LYS A 4 37.39 -5.71 23.47
CA LYS A 4 37.05 -4.32 23.11
C LYS A 4 38.12 -3.65 22.26
N LYS A 5 39.40 -4.03 22.39
CA LYS A 5 40.49 -3.45 21.61
C LYS A 5 40.48 -4.00 20.18
N GLN A 6 40.32 -5.32 20.05
CA GLN A 6 40.19 -5.99 18.75
C GLN A 6 38.99 -5.45 17.96
N LEU A 7 37.84 -5.31 18.61
CA LEU A 7 36.64 -4.76 17.97
C LEU A 7 36.85 -3.33 17.43
N ASN A 8 37.57 -2.47 18.16
CA ASN A 8 37.83 -1.11 17.67
C ASN A 8 38.86 -1.09 16.54
N GLU A 9 39.80 -2.03 16.52
CA GLU A 9 40.78 -2.20 15.44
C GLU A 9 40.09 -2.67 14.16
N GLU A 10 39.24 -3.69 14.26
CA GLU A 10 38.41 -4.17 13.13
C GLU A 10 37.43 -3.10 12.64
N LEU A 11 36.76 -2.38 13.55
CA LEU A 11 35.84 -1.31 13.18
C LEU A 11 36.56 -0.13 12.51
N LYS A 12 37.81 0.15 12.90
CA LYS A 12 38.65 1.18 12.26
C LYS A 12 39.00 0.81 10.83
N GLU A 13 39.25 -0.48 10.58
CA GLU A 13 39.58 -1.02 9.25
C GLU A 13 38.36 -1.02 8.34
N LEU A 14 37.21 -1.47 8.85
CA LEU A 14 35.98 -1.65 8.05
C LEU A 14 35.17 -0.36 7.91
N SER A 15 35.09 0.48 8.94
CA SER A 15 34.28 1.71 8.94
C SER A 15 34.86 2.78 9.88
N PRO A 16 35.90 3.52 9.43
CA PRO A 16 36.51 4.60 10.22
C PRO A 16 35.53 5.74 10.55
N TRP A 17 34.49 5.93 9.73
CA TRP A 17 33.42 6.90 9.97
C TRP A 17 32.57 6.54 11.19
N LEU A 18 32.21 5.26 11.35
CA LEU A 18 31.38 4.80 12.46
C LEU A 18 32.15 4.82 13.80
N LEU A 19 33.46 4.53 13.75
CA LEU A 19 34.34 4.72 14.90
C LEU A 19 34.41 6.19 15.33
N SER A 20 34.48 7.12 14.38
CA SER A 20 34.49 8.56 14.65
C SER A 20 33.18 9.05 15.26
N MET A 21 32.05 8.46 14.85
CA MET A 21 30.73 8.76 15.43
C MET A 21 30.59 8.25 16.87
N LYS A 22 31.22 7.12 17.22
CA LYS A 22 31.23 6.62 18.61
C LYS A 22 31.99 7.54 19.56
N GLU A 23 33.01 8.24 19.06
CA GLU A 23 33.78 9.21 19.83
C GLU A 23 33.03 10.54 20.00
N GLN A 24 32.06 10.81 19.11
CA GLN A 24 31.12 11.91 19.25
C GLN A 24 30.01 11.50 20.22
N ASP A 25 30.03 12.05 21.43
CA ASP A 25 29.02 11.85 22.48
C ASP A 25 27.66 12.53 22.15
N ASP A 26 27.43 12.76 20.86
CA ASP A 26 26.32 13.48 20.24
C ASP A 26 25.21 12.52 19.77
N GLY A 27 25.13 11.33 20.37
CA GLY A 27 24.01 10.43 20.18
C GLY A 27 22.69 11.12 20.54
N PHE A 28 21.56 10.60 20.05
CA PHE A 28 20.24 11.12 20.37
C PHE A 28 20.01 11.12 21.89
N LYS A 29 20.20 12.29 22.53
CA LYS A 29 19.91 12.49 23.96
C LYS A 29 18.42 12.84 24.08
N VAL A 30 17.66 11.93 24.64
CA VAL A 30 16.27 12.21 25.00
C VAL A 30 16.26 13.14 26.23
N PRO A 31 15.34 14.11 26.29
CA PRO A 31 15.14 14.90 27.49
C PRO A 31 14.81 14.02 28.71
N VAL A 32 15.17 14.52 29.90
CA VAL A 32 14.75 13.91 31.17
C VAL A 32 13.22 13.87 31.21
N ASP A 33 12.66 12.74 31.64
CA ASP A 33 11.21 12.45 31.70
C ASP A 33 10.49 12.39 30.34
N TYR A 34 11.20 12.25 29.22
CA TYR A 34 10.57 12.16 27.88
C TYR A 34 9.55 11.02 27.80
N PHE A 35 9.96 9.80 28.17
CA PHE A 35 9.08 8.63 28.10
C PHE A 35 8.00 8.63 29.19
N ASP A 36 8.26 9.27 30.33
CA ASP A 36 7.27 9.41 31.40
C ASP A 36 6.10 10.31 30.98
N ARG A 37 6.37 11.38 30.23
CA ARG A 37 5.34 12.30 29.71
C ARG A 37 4.70 11.83 28.41
N LEU A 38 5.41 11.01 27.64
CA LEU A 38 4.96 10.53 26.33
C LEU A 38 3.61 9.79 26.42
N GLN A 39 3.43 8.96 27.44
CA GLN A 39 2.19 8.22 27.64
C GLN A 39 0.99 9.16 27.84
N ASP A 40 1.15 10.16 28.69
CA ASP A 40 0.11 11.15 28.97
C ASP A 40 -0.18 12.02 27.74
N GLU A 41 0.85 12.44 27.00
CA GLU A 41 0.70 13.21 25.76
C GLU A 41 -0.04 12.44 24.66
N VAL A 42 0.27 11.15 24.49
CA VAL A 42 -0.42 10.28 23.52
C VAL A 42 -1.88 10.10 23.92
N LEU A 43 -2.15 9.77 25.19
CA LEU A 43 -3.51 9.63 25.69
C LEU A 43 -4.31 10.92 25.57
N GLN A 44 -3.69 12.08 25.81
CA GLN A 44 -4.33 13.38 25.64
C GLN A 44 -4.66 13.68 24.17
N LYS A 45 -3.78 13.32 23.23
CA LYS A 45 -4.03 13.50 21.79
C LYS A 45 -5.12 12.57 21.26
N VAL A 46 -5.21 11.35 21.79
CA VAL A 46 -6.26 10.38 21.42
C VAL A 46 -7.61 10.73 22.07
N GLN A 47 -7.59 11.29 23.27
CA GLN A 47 -8.79 11.67 24.02
C GLN A 47 -9.25 13.11 23.77
N GLN A 48 -8.50 13.93 23.04
CA GLN A 48 -9.06 15.17 22.53
C GLN A 48 -10.08 14.79 21.46
N PRO A 49 -11.41 14.91 21.71
CA PRO A 49 -12.30 15.10 20.60
C PRO A 49 -11.76 16.28 19.80
N THR A 50 -11.74 16.15 18.50
CA THR A 50 -11.49 17.23 17.54
C THR A 50 -12.52 18.34 17.75
N VAL A 51 -12.37 19.11 18.83
CA VAL A 51 -13.10 20.36 19.09
C VAL A 51 -12.24 21.53 18.61
N ALA A 52 -11.82 21.45 17.35
CA ALA A 52 -11.96 22.59 16.48
C ALA A 52 -13.26 22.31 15.70
N SER A 53 -14.43 22.48 16.32
CA SER A 53 -15.29 23.59 15.90
C SER A 53 -14.51 24.78 15.35
N GLU A 54 -14.01 24.62 14.13
CA GLU A 54 -13.89 25.74 13.21
C GLU A 54 -15.24 26.47 13.19
N PRO A 55 -15.28 27.81 13.15
CA PRO A 55 -16.52 28.48 12.77
C PRO A 55 -16.94 27.84 11.45
N ALA A 56 -18.15 27.27 11.42
CA ALA A 56 -18.72 26.59 10.26
C ALA A 56 -18.17 27.25 9.00
N ALA A 57 -17.32 26.53 8.26
CA ALA A 57 -16.81 27.00 6.98
C ALA A 57 -18.01 27.56 6.21
N PRO A 58 -17.88 28.69 5.49
CA PRO A 58 -18.99 29.24 4.75
C PRO A 58 -19.55 28.13 3.88
N ASN A 59 -20.73 27.64 4.26
CA ASN A 59 -21.42 26.60 3.54
C ASN A 59 -21.81 27.28 2.22
N TRP A 60 -21.01 27.07 1.18
CA TRP A 60 -21.31 27.54 -0.17
C TRP A 60 -22.71 27.09 -0.62
N LEU A 61 -23.21 26.00 -0.02
CA LEU A 61 -24.57 25.53 -0.14
C LEU A 61 -25.59 26.52 0.43
N ASP A 62 -25.33 27.11 1.60
CA ASP A 62 -26.20 28.11 2.23
C ASP A 62 -26.25 29.40 1.39
N GLU A 63 -25.10 29.87 0.89
CA GLU A 63 -25.03 31.00 -0.05
C GLU A 63 -25.74 30.70 -1.39
N LEU A 64 -25.61 29.47 -1.90
CA LEU A 64 -26.28 29.02 -3.12
C LEU A 64 -27.79 28.89 -2.91
N LEU A 65 -28.24 28.37 -1.77
CA LEU A 65 -29.64 28.18 -1.41
C LEU A 65 -30.37 29.52 -1.32
N GLU A 66 -29.76 30.53 -0.70
CA GLU A 66 -30.33 31.89 -0.66
C GLU A 66 -30.48 32.49 -2.08
N ARG A 67 -29.47 32.27 -2.93
CA ARG A 67 -29.48 32.78 -4.31
C ARG A 67 -30.51 32.06 -5.17
N ILE A 68 -30.67 30.74 -5.00
CA ILE A 68 -31.70 29.93 -5.66
C ILE A 68 -33.09 30.31 -5.14
N GLN A 69 -33.27 30.53 -3.84
CA GLN A 69 -34.56 30.92 -3.26
C GLN A 69 -35.03 32.29 -3.76
N ALA A 70 -34.11 33.24 -3.97
CA ALA A 70 -34.43 34.52 -4.60
C ALA A 70 -34.93 34.37 -6.05
N LEU A 71 -34.48 33.34 -6.77
CA LEU A 71 -35.02 32.97 -8.07
C LEU A 71 -36.42 32.35 -7.95
N PHE A 72 -36.76 31.61 -6.89
CA PHE A 72 -38.11 31.02 -6.69
C PHE A 72 -39.23 32.03 -6.33
N GLN A 73 -39.03 33.33 -6.53
CA GLN A 73 -40.12 34.32 -6.43
C GLN A 73 -41.26 33.99 -7.43
N PRO A 74 -42.54 34.14 -7.02
CA PRO A 74 -43.70 33.53 -7.69
C PRO A 74 -44.03 34.07 -9.10
N ARG A 75 -43.26 35.03 -9.60
CA ARG A 75 -43.53 35.73 -10.87
C ARG A 75 -43.00 35.00 -12.11
N TYR A 76 -42.11 34.01 -12.00
CA TYR A 76 -41.37 33.44 -13.15
C TYR A 76 -41.55 31.93 -13.39
N ARG A 77 -42.71 31.35 -13.03
CA ARG A 77 -42.97 29.89 -13.08
C ARG A 77 -42.81 29.23 -14.46
N LEU A 78 -43.05 29.95 -15.56
CA LEU A 78 -42.94 29.38 -16.92
C LEU A 78 -41.50 29.30 -17.44
N ALA A 79 -40.63 30.25 -17.05
CA ALA A 79 -39.25 30.29 -17.51
C ALA A 79 -38.39 29.18 -16.88
N TYR A 80 -38.75 28.75 -15.65
CA TYR A 80 -38.04 27.67 -14.96
C TYR A 80 -38.21 26.30 -15.58
N ALA A 81 -39.35 26.01 -16.21
CA ALA A 81 -39.53 24.73 -16.89
C ALA A 81 -38.52 24.57 -18.04
N PHE A 82 -38.29 25.64 -18.82
CA PHE A 82 -37.31 25.62 -19.89
C PHE A 82 -35.87 25.58 -19.36
N ALA A 83 -35.56 26.38 -18.33
CA ALA A 83 -34.24 26.36 -17.71
C ALA A 83 -33.90 25.01 -17.06
N ALA A 84 -34.86 24.38 -16.37
CA ALA A 84 -34.70 23.06 -15.78
C ALA A 84 -34.50 21.97 -16.84
N VAL A 85 -35.22 22.04 -17.96
CA VAL A 85 -35.01 21.13 -19.10
C VAL A 85 -33.62 21.33 -19.70
N LEU A 86 -33.15 22.57 -19.88
CA LEU A 86 -31.80 22.83 -20.37
C LEU A 86 -30.70 22.34 -19.42
N VAL A 87 -30.89 22.51 -18.10
CA VAL A 87 -29.97 22.00 -17.08
C VAL A 87 -29.97 20.47 -17.07
N LEU A 88 -31.12 19.82 -17.18
CA LEU A 88 -31.22 18.36 -17.28
C LEU A 88 -30.57 17.84 -18.56
N VAL A 89 -30.77 18.49 -19.70
CA VAL A 89 -30.12 18.13 -20.98
C VAL A 89 -28.61 18.30 -20.88
N ALA A 90 -28.13 19.39 -20.28
CA ALA A 90 -26.70 19.60 -20.04
C ALA A 90 -26.11 18.56 -19.07
N ALA A 91 -26.83 18.19 -18.01
CA ALA A 91 -26.39 17.16 -17.06
C ALA A 91 -26.32 15.78 -17.72
N ILE A 92 -27.34 15.41 -18.51
CA ILE A 92 -27.35 14.16 -19.29
C ILE A 92 -26.19 14.15 -20.30
N TRP A 93 -25.93 15.28 -20.97
CA TRP A 93 -24.82 15.42 -21.91
C TRP A 93 -23.46 15.26 -21.22
N VAL A 94 -23.25 15.92 -20.06
CA VAL A 94 -22.02 15.80 -19.27
C VAL A 94 -21.81 14.37 -18.78
N MET A 95 -22.85 13.72 -18.24
CA MET A 95 -22.77 12.32 -17.81
C MET A 95 -22.44 11.39 -18.97
N ASN A 96 -23.00 11.62 -20.15
CA ASN A 96 -22.71 10.83 -21.34
C ASN A 96 -21.29 11.05 -21.88
N THR A 97 -20.74 12.27 -21.75
CA THR A 97 -19.32 12.53 -22.08
C THR A 97 -18.33 12.01 -21.04
N GLN A 98 -18.77 11.78 -19.80
CA GLN A 98 -17.91 11.23 -18.74
C GLN A 98 -17.74 9.72 -18.82
N SER A 99 -18.68 9.01 -19.48
CA SER A 99 -18.55 7.58 -19.78
C SER A 99 -17.24 7.24 -20.50
N ASP A 100 -16.74 8.15 -21.33
CA ASP A 100 -15.50 7.98 -22.10
C ASP A 100 -14.25 8.52 -21.35
N ALA A 101 -14.43 9.32 -20.30
CA ALA A 101 -13.33 9.96 -19.57
C ALA A 101 -12.91 9.18 -18.30
N TYR A 102 -13.81 8.41 -17.69
CA TYR A 102 -13.49 7.60 -16.50
C TYR A 102 -13.09 6.17 -16.83
N THR A 103 -13.54 5.62 -17.96
CA THR A 103 -13.12 4.29 -18.42
C THR A 103 -11.66 4.26 -18.88
N ASN A 104 -11.12 5.41 -19.29
CA ASN A 104 -9.75 5.52 -19.82
C ASN A 104 -8.72 6.05 -18.81
N MET A 105 -9.11 6.55 -17.64
CA MET A 105 -8.13 7.08 -16.67
C MET A 105 -7.56 5.98 -15.75
N GLU A 106 -8.34 4.93 -15.48
CA GLU A 106 -7.87 3.72 -14.77
C GLU A 106 -7.29 2.68 -15.74
N ALA A 107 -7.77 2.64 -16.99
CA ALA A 107 -7.21 1.78 -18.05
C ALA A 107 -5.85 2.27 -18.60
N MET A 108 -5.51 3.56 -18.47
CA MET A 108 -4.18 4.09 -18.82
C MET A 108 -3.17 3.96 -17.66
N ALA A 109 -3.64 3.71 -16.44
CA ALA A 109 -2.80 3.47 -15.26
C ALA A 109 -2.54 1.98 -15.00
N LEU A 110 -3.27 1.10 -15.69
CA LEU A 110 -3.07 -0.35 -15.72
C LEU A 110 -2.40 -0.80 -17.03
N GLU A 111 -1.72 0.13 -17.72
CA GLU A 111 -0.88 -0.19 -18.87
C GLU A 111 0.39 -0.89 -18.37
N GLU A 112 0.22 -2.18 -18.11
CA GLU A 112 1.24 -3.22 -18.06
C GLU A 112 2.40 -2.90 -17.10
N VAL A 113 2.21 -3.18 -15.80
CA VAL A 113 3.36 -3.25 -14.89
C VAL A 113 4.34 -4.26 -15.51
N PRO A 114 5.54 -3.82 -15.90
CA PRO A 114 6.48 -4.69 -16.58
C PRO A 114 6.81 -5.87 -15.68
N SER A 115 6.91 -7.06 -16.26
CA SER A 115 7.16 -8.31 -15.53
C SER A 115 8.35 -8.20 -14.58
N ASP A 116 9.35 -7.40 -14.96
CA ASP A 116 10.59 -7.22 -14.20
C ASP A 116 10.36 -6.39 -12.92
N GLU A 117 9.45 -5.42 -12.93
CA GLU A 117 9.12 -4.59 -11.77
C GLU A 117 8.26 -5.37 -10.77
N LEU A 118 7.37 -6.24 -11.25
CA LEU A 118 6.63 -7.17 -10.39
C LEU A 118 7.57 -8.14 -9.67
N LEU A 119 8.57 -8.67 -10.38
CA LEU A 119 9.56 -9.58 -9.80
C LEU A 119 10.45 -8.87 -8.79
N ASP A 120 10.89 -7.64 -9.07
CA ASP A 120 11.67 -6.85 -8.13
C ASP A 120 10.86 -6.53 -6.86
N TYR A 121 9.59 -6.14 -7.01
CA TYR A 121 8.70 -5.89 -5.88
C TYR A 121 8.51 -7.12 -4.99
N ILE A 122 8.21 -8.29 -5.59
CA ILE A 122 8.01 -9.54 -4.85
C ILE A 122 9.29 -9.96 -4.11
N ASN A 123 10.46 -9.84 -4.75
CA ASN A 123 11.73 -10.19 -4.12
C ASN A 123 12.08 -9.25 -2.96
N ASN A 124 11.87 -7.94 -3.14
CA ASN A 124 12.20 -6.94 -2.12
C ASN A 124 11.23 -6.93 -0.93
N HIS A 125 10.02 -7.49 -1.10
CA HIS A 125 9.00 -7.57 -0.04
C HIS A 125 8.72 -9.02 0.39
N LEU A 126 9.57 -9.99 0.01
CA LEU A 126 9.36 -11.41 0.33
C LEU A 126 9.29 -11.67 1.85
N GLU A 127 10.01 -10.87 2.64
CA GLU A 127 10.02 -10.94 4.11
C GLU A 127 8.69 -10.47 4.73
N ASP A 128 7.96 -9.58 4.04
CA ASP A 128 6.66 -9.07 4.48
C ASP A 128 5.53 -10.07 4.22
N PHE A 129 5.72 -11.02 3.28
CA PHE A 129 4.79 -12.10 3.04
C PHE A 129 5.01 -13.23 4.05
N ALA A 130 4.31 -13.16 5.18
CA ALA A 130 4.30 -14.26 6.15
C ALA A 130 3.76 -15.55 5.50
N SER A 131 4.39 -16.69 5.79
CA SER A 131 3.94 -18.00 5.30
C SER A 131 2.49 -18.32 5.69
N GLU A 132 2.04 -17.78 6.84
CA GLU A 132 0.65 -17.88 7.32
C GLU A 132 -0.33 -17.20 6.35
N ASP A 133 0.03 -16.03 5.82
CA ASP A 133 -0.79 -15.26 4.88
C ASP A 133 -0.84 -15.93 3.49
N LEU A 134 0.26 -16.54 3.06
CA LEU A 134 0.32 -17.35 1.83
C LEU A 134 -0.53 -18.64 1.94
N ILE A 135 -0.62 -19.22 3.13
CA ILE A 135 -1.50 -20.37 3.40
C ILE A 135 -2.97 -19.93 3.49
N GLN A 136 -3.25 -18.76 4.07
CA GLN A 136 -4.59 -18.20 4.18
C GLN A 136 -5.15 -17.80 2.82
N THR A 137 -4.35 -17.17 1.95
CA THR A 137 -4.73 -16.88 0.56
C THR A 137 -5.05 -18.15 -0.23
N ARG A 138 -4.32 -19.25 -0.02
CA ARG A 138 -4.65 -20.57 -0.58
C ARG A 138 -6.01 -21.10 -0.13
N SER A 139 -6.38 -20.85 1.13
CA SER A 139 -7.66 -21.29 1.71
C SER A 139 -8.84 -20.40 1.32
N LEU A 140 -8.61 -19.12 1.01
CA LEU A 140 -9.66 -18.17 0.60
C LEU A 140 -10.01 -18.29 -0.90
N ASN A 141 -9.17 -18.97 -1.69
CA ASN A 141 -9.34 -19.12 -3.13
C ASN A 141 -10.18 -20.37 -3.53
N ASP A 142 -11.06 -20.83 -2.63
CA ASP A 142 -11.98 -21.97 -2.82
C ASP A 142 -13.13 -21.65 -3.81
N GLU A 143 -13.23 -20.41 -4.29
CA GLU A 143 -14.10 -20.00 -5.40
C GLU A 143 -13.30 -19.93 -6.72
N GLY A 144 -12.84 -21.09 -7.20
CA GLY A 144 -12.81 -21.39 -8.64
C GLY A 144 -11.61 -20.94 -9.49
N MET A 145 -10.49 -20.47 -8.96
CA MET A 145 -9.29 -20.23 -9.78
C MET A 145 -8.03 -20.79 -9.15
N SER A 146 -7.74 -22.05 -9.47
CA SER A 146 -6.52 -22.72 -9.04
C SER A 146 -5.28 -22.10 -9.71
N LEU A 147 -4.38 -21.55 -8.90
CA LEU A 147 -3.02 -21.10 -9.24
C LEU A 147 -2.17 -22.04 -10.13
N PRO A 148 -2.37 -23.38 -10.22
CA PRO A 148 -1.67 -24.22 -11.20
C PRO A 148 -1.84 -23.85 -12.68
N GLN A 149 -2.70 -22.88 -13.05
CA GLN A 149 -2.87 -22.47 -14.46
C GLN A 149 -2.03 -21.26 -14.89
N LEU A 150 -1.32 -20.59 -13.97
CA LEU A 150 -0.49 -19.40 -14.29
C LEU A 150 0.99 -19.73 -14.50
N LEU A 151 1.42 -20.92 -14.12
CA LEU A 151 2.73 -21.44 -14.48
C LEU A 151 2.52 -22.40 -15.66
N PRO A 152 3.34 -22.36 -16.72
CA PRO A 152 3.33 -23.44 -17.69
C PRO A 152 3.53 -24.73 -16.89
N SER A 153 2.55 -25.64 -16.96
CA SER A 153 2.75 -26.99 -16.43
C SER A 153 3.99 -27.50 -17.13
N PRO A 154 5.09 -27.79 -16.41
CA PRO A 154 6.22 -28.44 -17.05
C PRO A 154 5.65 -29.70 -17.71
N ASP A 155 6.01 -29.91 -18.99
CA ASP A 155 5.59 -31.12 -19.69
C ASP A 155 6.05 -32.31 -18.86
N ASP A 156 5.20 -33.33 -18.70
CA ASP A 156 5.47 -34.46 -17.80
C ASP A 156 6.83 -35.11 -18.14
N SER A 157 7.26 -35.00 -19.40
CA SER A 157 8.57 -35.44 -19.89
C SER A 157 9.77 -34.66 -19.30
N GLU A 158 9.63 -33.36 -19.06
CA GLU A 158 10.68 -32.55 -18.43
C GLU A 158 10.80 -32.88 -16.95
N ILE A 159 9.67 -33.11 -16.27
CA ILE A 159 9.63 -33.50 -14.86
C ILE A 159 10.36 -34.84 -14.66
N GLU A 160 10.11 -35.82 -15.53
CA GLU A 160 10.82 -37.11 -15.46
C GLU A 160 12.33 -36.96 -15.63
N VAL A 161 12.79 -36.08 -16.52
CA VAL A 161 14.23 -35.79 -16.71
C VAL A 161 14.84 -35.13 -15.47
N TYR A 162 14.16 -34.15 -14.89
CA TYR A 162 14.63 -33.50 -13.65
C TYR A 162 14.64 -34.46 -12.46
N LEU A 163 13.64 -35.34 -12.35
CA LEU A 163 13.58 -36.34 -11.29
C LEU A 163 14.66 -37.41 -11.46
N ASP A 164 14.96 -37.83 -12.69
CA ASP A 164 16.03 -38.78 -12.97
C ASP A 164 17.41 -38.17 -12.66
N GLU A 165 17.62 -36.89 -13.00
CA GLU A 165 18.87 -36.17 -12.67
C GLU A 165 19.06 -36.01 -11.16
N ILE A 166 18.01 -35.63 -10.43
CA ILE A 166 18.06 -35.53 -8.96
C ILE A 166 18.27 -36.92 -8.31
N MET A 167 17.61 -37.95 -8.82
CA MET A 167 17.80 -39.34 -8.34
C MET A 167 19.18 -39.90 -8.69
N HIS A 168 19.84 -39.39 -9.71
CA HIS A 168 21.20 -39.77 -10.07
C HIS A 168 22.24 -39.18 -9.12
N ASP A 169 21.98 -37.98 -8.60
CA ASP A 169 22.86 -37.25 -7.69
C ASP A 169 22.63 -37.59 -6.21
N ILE A 170 21.46 -38.15 -5.86
CA ILE A 170 21.17 -38.64 -4.51
C ILE A 170 21.59 -40.11 -4.41
N ASP A 171 22.69 -40.37 -3.70
CA ASP A 171 23.08 -41.75 -3.38
C ASP A 171 22.04 -42.38 -2.43
N VAL A 172 21.77 -43.67 -2.61
CA VAL A 172 20.77 -44.42 -1.81
C VAL A 172 21.05 -44.32 -0.29
N GLU A 173 22.31 -44.11 0.06
CA GLU A 173 22.81 -43.96 1.43
C GLU A 173 22.35 -42.64 2.09
N ASP A 174 22.14 -41.58 1.30
CA ASP A 174 21.59 -40.31 1.79
C ASP A 174 20.09 -40.40 2.07
N ILE A 175 19.37 -41.27 1.35
CA ILE A 175 17.93 -41.49 1.55
C ILE A 175 17.68 -42.28 2.85
N GLU A 176 18.54 -43.24 3.18
CA GLU A 176 18.46 -43.99 4.45
C GLU A 176 18.73 -43.10 5.66
N SER A 177 19.51 -42.03 5.52
CA SER A 177 19.75 -41.05 6.59
C SER A 177 18.49 -40.25 6.97
N PHE A 178 17.48 -40.17 6.10
CA PHE A 178 16.27 -39.39 6.31
C PHE A 178 15.08 -40.21 6.83
N LEU A 179 15.23 -41.54 6.95
CA LEU A 179 14.18 -42.48 7.37
C LEU A 179 14.48 -43.05 8.77
#